data_AF-A0A7Z7LG79-F1
#
_entry.id   AF-A0A7Z7LG79-F1
#
_cell.length_a   1.000
_cell.length_b   1.000
_cell.length_c   1.000
_cell.angle_alpha   90.00
_cell.angle_beta   90.00
_cell.angle_gamma   90.00
#
_symmetry.space_group_name_H-M   'P 1'
#
loop_
_entity.id
_entity.type
_entity.pdbx_description
1 polymer ?
#
loop_
_entity_poly.entity_id
_entity_poly.type
_entity_poly.pdbx_seq_one_letter_code
_entity_poly.pdbx_strand_id
1 'polypeptide(L)'
;MIRLPSYLFFIGGFFSYASIFFASPTISMTMSIIGMIISLYIWYVLARNRDMHLKMMKTKKLIVEQDLRNLKIYTNARLWVILYSASFIAMNISGLFVIKAILENVDITLEAPRMEELIGVLGTGYVLFSWIFFLSGIASILLYAKLIMLLYNDEMKIQSLEGKARNIPLLVTKPLSVILVLLFTLVTYGLFSWFMRYRLYSFQKLHNFLEKKLERESMKSVIIQERRLDKEVNRESEELAEDLLKKYSESLSRVNGPEDRKEVIALLFKDLGDLKTDHARSLLDQLLSKELLSENEFNRLIRLLV
;
A
#
# COMPACT_ATOMS: atom_id res chain seq x y z
N MET A 1 -4.33 1.01 -2.99
CA MET A 1 -4.92 1.98 -2.03
C MET A 1 -5.66 3.06 -2.79
N ILE A 2 -6.81 3.47 -2.28
CA ILE A 2 -7.58 4.62 -2.78
C ILE A 2 -6.88 5.90 -2.32
N ARG A 3 -6.72 6.86 -3.24
CA ARG A 3 -6.17 8.18 -2.93
C ARG A 3 -7.32 9.11 -2.54
N LEU A 4 -7.21 9.74 -1.39
CA LEU A 4 -8.08 10.86 -0.99
C LEU A 4 -7.36 12.17 -1.29
N PRO A 5 -7.97 13.09 -2.04
CA PRO A 5 -7.44 14.44 -2.13
C PRO A 5 -7.40 15.11 -0.74
N SER A 6 -6.27 15.72 -0.39
CA SER A 6 -6.09 16.36 0.92
C SER A 6 -7.11 17.48 1.20
N TYR A 7 -7.59 18.16 0.15
CA TYR A 7 -8.60 19.20 0.29
C TYR A 7 -9.94 18.67 0.82
N LEU A 8 -10.27 17.38 0.64
CA LEU A 8 -11.52 16.81 1.16
C LEU A 8 -11.63 16.87 2.68
N PHE A 9 -10.50 16.83 3.39
CA PHE A 9 -10.48 16.94 4.85
C PHE A 9 -10.83 18.36 5.31
N PHE A 10 -10.33 19.38 4.59
CA PHE A 10 -10.64 20.78 4.86
C PHE A 10 -12.06 21.14 4.45
N ILE A 11 -12.48 20.71 3.26
CA ILE A 11 -13.84 20.92 2.75
C ILE A 11 -14.85 20.23 3.67
N GLY A 12 -14.62 18.97 4.04
CA GLY A 12 -15.51 18.24 4.94
C GLY A 12 -15.59 18.89 6.33
N GLY A 13 -14.45 19.28 6.91
CA GLY A 13 -14.41 20.04 8.15
C GLY A 13 -15.19 21.35 8.04
N PHE A 14 -14.95 22.13 6.99
CA PHE A 14 -15.67 23.38 6.72
C PHE A 14 -17.19 23.13 6.68
N PHE A 15 -17.68 22.21 5.85
CA PHE A 15 -19.12 21.93 5.73
C PHE A 15 -19.75 21.43 7.05
N SER A 16 -19.00 20.72 7.90
CA SER A 16 -19.48 20.28 9.21
C SER A 16 -19.71 21.42 10.22
N TYR A 17 -18.97 22.54 10.12
CA TYR A 17 -19.08 23.66 11.07
C TYR A 17 -19.70 24.93 10.46
N ALA A 18 -19.59 25.10 9.15
CA ALA A 18 -20.16 26.23 8.42
C ALA A 18 -21.69 26.31 8.62
N SER A 19 -22.34 25.16 8.84
CA SER A 19 -23.77 25.06 9.16
C SER A 19 -24.20 25.96 10.32
N ILE A 20 -23.33 26.22 11.29
CA ILE A 20 -23.63 27.05 12.48
C ILE A 20 -23.76 28.54 12.11
N PHE A 21 -23.13 28.97 11.02
CA PHE A 21 -23.07 30.38 10.62
C PHE A 21 -24.20 30.80 9.67
N PHE A 22 -25.04 29.86 9.20
CA PHE A 22 -26.14 30.15 8.29
C PHE A 22 -27.47 30.28 9.03
N ALA A 23 -28.14 31.42 8.88
CA ALA A 23 -29.47 31.67 9.47
C ALA A 23 -30.59 30.83 8.83
N SER A 24 -30.42 30.39 7.58
CA SER A 24 -31.41 29.54 6.90
C SER A 24 -31.30 28.08 7.40
N PRO A 25 -32.36 27.51 7.99
CA PRO A 25 -32.35 26.13 8.48
C PRO A 25 -32.06 25.12 7.37
N THR A 26 -32.62 25.34 6.17
CA THR A 26 -32.41 24.47 5.01
C THR A 26 -30.94 24.44 4.59
N ILE A 27 -30.32 25.61 4.46
CA ILE A 27 -28.90 25.71 4.07
C ILE A 27 -28.01 25.09 5.15
N SER A 28 -28.28 25.39 6.43
CA SER A 28 -27.54 24.81 7.57
C SER A 28 -27.60 23.28 7.55
N MET A 29 -28.79 22.70 7.35
CA MET A 29 -29.00 21.26 7.29
C MET A 29 -28.30 20.62 6.09
N THR A 30 -28.40 21.21 4.90
CA THR A 30 -27.69 20.72 3.70
C THR A 30 -26.18 20.70 3.90
N MET A 31 -25.60 21.78 4.47
CA MET A 31 -24.17 21.88 4.75
C MET A 31 -23.72 20.77 5.73
N SER A 32 -24.49 20.56 6.80
CA SER A 32 -24.23 19.52 7.79
C SER A 32 -24.25 18.11 7.17
N ILE A 33 -25.24 17.83 6.31
CA ILE A 33 -25.35 16.54 5.60
C ILE A 33 -24.14 16.32 4.67
N ILE A 34 -23.72 17.35 3.93
CA ILE A 34 -22.53 17.27 3.07
C ILE A 34 -21.29 16.94 3.91
N GLY A 35 -21.09 17.64 5.03
CA GLY A 35 -20.00 17.38 5.96
C GLY A 35 -20.03 15.95 6.52
N MET A 36 -21.22 15.45 6.88
CA MET A 36 -21.43 14.07 7.34
C MET A 36 -21.09 13.03 6.26
N ILE A 37 -21.55 13.22 5.02
CA ILE A 37 -21.27 12.28 3.92
C ILE A 37 -19.76 12.21 3.65
N ILE A 38 -19.09 13.36 3.58
CA ILE A 38 -17.63 13.41 3.40
C ILE A 38 -16.92 12.73 4.58
N SER A 39 -17.39 12.98 5.80
CA SER A 39 -16.88 12.38 7.03
C SER A 39 -16.92 10.85 6.99
N LEU A 40 -18.07 10.27 6.66
CA LEU A 40 -18.27 8.82 6.59
C LEU A 40 -17.49 8.19 5.42
N TYR A 41 -17.44 8.88 4.27
CA TYR A 41 -16.66 8.44 3.12
C TYR A 41 -15.16 8.32 3.45
N ILE A 42 -14.59 9.31 4.15
CA ILE A 42 -13.19 9.28 4.58
C ILE A 42 -12.93 8.09 5.51
N TRP A 43 -13.79 7.85 6.50
CA TRP A 43 -13.66 6.69 7.38
C TRP A 43 -13.67 5.37 6.60
N TYR A 44 -14.58 5.24 5.64
CA TYR A 44 -14.67 4.06 4.80
C TYR A 44 -13.40 3.84 3.97
N VAL A 45 -12.86 4.89 3.37
CA VAL A 45 -11.63 4.80 2.57
C VAL A 45 -10.43 4.44 3.45
N LEU A 46 -10.29 5.04 4.64
CA LEU A 46 -9.22 4.70 5.60
C LEU A 46 -9.27 3.22 6.00
N ALA A 47 -10.46 2.69 6.30
CA ALA A 47 -10.65 1.29 6.64
C ALA A 47 -10.37 0.35 5.46
N ARG A 48 -10.84 0.70 4.27
CA ARG A 48 -10.56 -0.08 3.05
C ARG A 48 -9.07 -0.12 2.75
N ASN A 49 -8.36 1.00 2.89
CA ASN A 49 -6.93 1.07 2.66
C ASN A 49 -6.15 0.20 3.65
N ARG A 50 -6.52 0.25 4.94
CA ARG A 50 -5.94 -0.60 5.98
C ARG A 50 -6.20 -2.09 5.73
N ASP A 51 -7.43 -2.47 5.37
CA ASP A 51 -7.77 -3.86 5.07
C ASP A 51 -7.01 -4.36 3.83
N MET A 52 -6.85 -3.51 2.80
CA MET A 52 -6.03 -3.83 1.63
C MET A 52 -4.55 -4.02 1.99
N HIS A 53 -4.01 -3.16 2.85
CA HIS A 53 -2.63 -3.26 3.34
C HIS A 53 -2.42 -4.57 4.08
N LEU A 54 -3.30 -4.92 5.04
CA LEU A 54 -3.23 -6.20 5.74
C LEU A 54 -3.30 -7.40 4.79
N LYS A 55 -4.21 -7.36 3.80
CA LYS A 55 -4.31 -8.43 2.79
C LYS A 55 -3.01 -8.58 2.01
N MET A 56 -2.41 -7.49 1.58
CA MET A 56 -1.14 -7.49 0.85
C MET A 56 0.00 -8.08 1.69
N MET A 57 0.10 -7.72 2.97
CA MET A 57 1.11 -8.26 3.89
C MET A 57 0.96 -9.78 4.08
N LYS A 58 -0.28 -10.29 4.17
CA LYS A 58 -0.55 -11.73 4.19
C LYS A 58 -0.12 -12.40 2.88
N THR A 59 -0.48 -11.81 1.73
CA THR A 59 -0.10 -12.37 0.41
C THR A 59 1.41 -12.41 0.22
N LYS A 60 2.14 -11.41 0.70
CA LYS A 60 3.61 -11.36 0.67
C LYS A 60 4.26 -12.27 1.75
N LYS A 61 3.48 -12.99 2.55
CA LYS A 61 3.93 -13.83 3.68
C LYS A 61 4.78 -13.08 4.72
N LEU A 62 4.55 -11.77 4.86
CA LEU A 62 5.25 -10.93 5.83
C LEU A 62 4.58 -10.95 7.21
N ILE A 63 3.32 -11.40 7.27
CA ILE A 63 2.52 -11.51 8.49
C ILE A 63 1.81 -12.86 8.48
N VAL A 64 1.92 -13.59 9.60
CA VAL A 64 1.24 -14.88 9.81
C VAL A 64 0.04 -14.68 10.75
N GLU A 65 -0.94 -15.59 10.72
CA GLU A 65 -2.14 -15.49 11.55
C GLU A 65 -1.83 -15.50 13.06
N GLN A 66 -0.71 -16.11 13.44
CA GLN A 66 -0.24 -16.14 14.83
C GLN A 66 0.20 -14.76 15.31
N ASP A 67 0.86 -13.96 14.45
CA ASP A 67 1.22 -12.56 14.75
C ASP A 67 -0.03 -11.70 14.99
N LEU A 68 -1.07 -11.92 14.18
CA LEU A 68 -2.33 -11.19 14.30
C LEU A 68 -3.04 -11.49 15.62
N ARG A 69 -3.06 -12.76 16.04
CA ARG A 69 -3.63 -13.18 17.33
C ARG A 69 -2.82 -12.61 18.49
N ASN A 70 -1.50 -12.74 18.45
CA ASN A 70 -0.60 -12.27 19.51
C ASN A 70 -0.72 -10.76 19.73
N LEU A 71 -0.80 -9.99 18.64
CA LEU A 71 -0.90 -8.53 18.69
C LEU A 71 -2.34 -8.01 18.74
N LYS A 72 -3.34 -8.90 18.81
CA LYS A 72 -4.78 -8.59 18.82
C LYS A 72 -5.19 -7.67 17.67
N ILE A 73 -4.67 -7.93 16.48
CA ILE A 73 -4.97 -7.16 15.27
C ILE A 73 -6.23 -7.71 14.63
N TYR A 74 -7.25 -6.87 14.44
CA TYR A 74 -8.50 -7.30 13.81
C TYR A 74 -8.36 -7.41 12.29
N THR A 75 -9.12 -8.29 11.67
CA THR A 75 -8.98 -8.54 10.22
C THR A 75 -9.81 -7.62 9.34
N ASN A 76 -10.94 -7.12 9.83
CA ASN A 76 -11.89 -6.36 9.03
C ASN A 76 -12.28 -5.05 9.72
N ALA A 77 -11.69 -3.93 9.28
CA ALA A 77 -12.03 -2.60 9.80
C ALA A 77 -13.30 -2.03 9.17
N ARG A 78 -13.65 -2.45 7.93
CA ARG A 78 -14.83 -1.92 7.21
C ARG A 78 -16.15 -2.20 7.93
N LEU A 79 -16.29 -3.38 8.55
CA LEU A 79 -17.47 -3.72 9.33
C LEU A 79 -17.73 -2.68 10.44
N TRP A 80 -16.68 -2.29 11.15
CA TRP A 80 -16.77 -1.30 12.23
C TRP A 80 -17.11 0.10 11.72
N VAL A 81 -16.63 0.48 10.52
CA VAL A 81 -17.04 1.74 9.89
C VAL A 81 -18.52 1.72 9.50
N ILE A 82 -19.04 0.60 9.02
CA ILE A 82 -20.46 0.47 8.68
C ILE A 82 -21.31 0.62 9.94
N LEU A 83 -20.95 -0.08 11.02
CA LEU A 83 -21.64 0.05 12.32
C LEU A 83 -21.56 1.49 12.86
N TYR A 84 -20.38 2.11 12.80
CA TYR A 84 -20.20 3.51 13.18
C TYR A 84 -21.08 4.44 12.35
N SER A 85 -21.11 4.24 11.03
CA SER A 85 -21.93 5.06 10.11
C SER A 85 -23.41 4.96 10.45
N ALA A 86 -23.92 3.74 10.66
CA ALA A 86 -25.32 3.52 11.02
C ALA A 86 -25.66 4.20 12.36
N SER A 87 -24.82 4.01 13.38
CA SER A 87 -24.99 4.63 14.70
C SER A 87 -24.92 6.16 14.62
N PHE A 88 -23.97 6.70 13.87
CA PHE A 88 -23.77 8.14 13.71
C PHE A 88 -24.94 8.78 12.96
N ILE A 89 -25.44 8.15 11.90
CA ILE A 89 -26.61 8.63 11.15
C ILE A 89 -27.85 8.58 12.03
N ALA A 90 -28.09 7.49 12.77
CA ALA A 90 -29.21 7.37 13.69
C ALA A 90 -29.19 8.48 14.75
N MET A 91 -28.01 8.77 15.31
CA MET A 91 -27.81 9.87 16.25
C MET A 91 -28.14 11.23 15.62
N ASN A 92 -27.60 11.54 14.44
CA ASN A 92 -27.84 12.84 13.82
C ASN A 92 -29.30 13.03 13.40
N ILE A 93 -29.93 12.01 12.81
CA ILE A 93 -31.34 12.08 12.38
C ILE A 93 -32.27 12.21 13.60
N SER A 94 -32.10 11.37 14.62
CA SER A 94 -32.91 11.47 15.84
C SER A 94 -32.71 12.80 16.56
N GLY A 95 -31.47 13.32 16.62
CA GLY A 95 -31.18 14.63 17.17
C GLY A 95 -31.90 15.77 16.44
N LEU A 96 -31.99 15.70 15.11
CA LEU A 96 -32.77 16.67 14.32
C LEU A 96 -34.26 16.61 14.64
N PHE A 97 -34.84 15.42 14.82
CA PHE A 97 -36.24 15.29 15.23
C PHE A 97 -36.48 15.81 16.65
N VAL A 98 -35.55 15.59 17.57
CA VAL A 98 -35.60 16.13 18.93
C VAL A 98 -35.57 17.66 18.91
N ILE A 99 -34.64 18.27 18.18
CA ILE A 99 -34.54 19.73 18.06
C ILE A 99 -35.80 20.31 17.42
N LYS A 100 -36.31 19.68 16.35
CA LYS A 100 -37.56 20.10 15.71
C LYS A 100 -38.73 20.08 16.69
N ALA A 101 -38.90 19.00 17.45
CA ALA A 101 -39.96 18.89 18.44
C ALA A 101 -39.84 19.98 19.53
N ILE A 102 -38.63 20.32 19.97
CA ILE A 102 -38.40 21.41 20.92
C ILE A 102 -38.82 22.75 20.30
N LEU A 103 -38.34 23.08 19.11
CA LEU A 103 -38.63 24.37 18.45
C LEU A 103 -40.10 24.57 18.12
N GLU A 104 -40.83 23.50 17.80
CA GLU A 104 -42.25 23.58 17.44
C GLU A 104 -43.18 23.66 18.66
N ASN A 105 -42.73 23.20 19.85
CA ASN A 105 -43.61 23.04 21.01
C ASN A 105 -43.14 23.79 22.27
N VAL A 106 -41.94 24.39 22.27
CA VAL A 106 -41.40 25.14 23.41
C VAL A 106 -41.15 26.59 22.99
N ASP A 107 -41.95 27.50 23.55
CA ASP A 107 -41.71 28.93 23.41
C ASP A 107 -40.53 29.32 24.34
N ILE A 108 -39.38 29.66 23.75
CA ILE A 108 -38.10 29.91 24.46
C ILE A 108 -38.18 31.14 25.39
N THR A 109 -39.26 31.91 25.31
CA THR A 109 -39.51 33.17 26.02
C THR A 109 -40.32 33.02 27.30
N LEU A 110 -40.84 31.83 27.63
CA LEU A 110 -41.65 31.57 28.83
C LEU A 110 -40.85 30.81 29.91
N GLU A 111 -41.27 30.98 31.17
CA GLU A 111 -40.68 30.30 32.34
C GLU A 111 -40.52 28.79 32.09
N ALA A 112 -39.37 28.24 32.51
CA ALA A 112 -39.01 26.85 32.28
C ALA A 112 -40.16 25.89 32.67
N PRO A 113 -40.74 25.13 31.74
CA PRO A 113 -41.86 24.25 32.05
C PRO A 113 -41.43 23.15 33.03
N ARG A 114 -42.36 22.69 33.89
CA ARG A 114 -42.09 21.53 34.75
C ARG A 114 -41.86 20.29 33.86
N MET A 115 -40.90 19.45 34.24
CA MET A 115 -40.46 18.26 33.47
C MET A 115 -41.62 17.37 32.99
N GLU A 116 -42.66 17.23 33.81
CA GLU A 116 -43.85 16.40 33.51
C GLU A 116 -44.77 17.03 32.45
N GLU A 117 -44.91 18.35 32.45
CA GLU A 117 -45.65 19.10 31.43
C GLU A 117 -44.88 19.11 30.10
N LEU A 118 -43.55 19.17 30.16
CA LEU A 118 -42.68 19.14 28.99
C LEU A 118 -42.81 17.82 28.21
N ILE A 119 -42.92 16.68 28.89
CA ILE A 119 -43.10 15.36 28.26
C ILE A 119 -44.50 15.23 27.63
N GLY A 120 -45.53 15.78 28.29
CA GLY A 120 -46.89 15.82 27.74
C GLY A 120 -47.00 16.69 26.49
N VAL A 121 -46.30 17.84 26.47
CA VAL A 121 -46.27 18.81 25.37
C VAL A 121 -45.41 18.31 24.19
N LEU A 122 -44.27 17.68 24.47
CA LEU A 122 -43.35 17.17 23.42
C LEU A 122 -43.78 15.81 22.83
N GLY A 123 -44.68 15.09 23.51
CA GLY A 123 -45.27 13.84 23.04
C GLY A 123 -44.35 12.61 23.09
N THR A 124 -44.93 11.44 22.84
CA THR A 124 -44.22 10.14 22.88
C THR A 124 -43.12 10.02 21.81
N GLY A 125 -43.27 10.73 20.68
CA GLY A 125 -42.26 10.81 19.63
C GLY A 125 -40.95 11.43 20.12
N TYR A 126 -41.01 12.53 20.88
CA TYR A 126 -39.82 13.16 21.47
C TYR A 126 -39.08 12.20 22.41
N VAL A 127 -39.80 11.48 23.27
CA VAL A 127 -39.20 10.52 24.21
C VAL A 127 -38.49 9.40 23.45
N LEU A 128 -39.15 8.83 22.44
CA LEU A 128 -38.56 7.78 21.60
C LEU A 128 -37.30 8.26 20.88
N PHE A 129 -37.35 9.41 20.20
CA PHE A 129 -36.20 9.95 19.47
C PHE A 129 -35.07 10.38 20.42
N SER A 130 -35.37 10.85 21.62
CA SER A 130 -34.37 11.17 22.65
C SER A 130 -33.63 9.94 23.13
N TRP A 131 -34.34 8.82 23.36
CA TRP A 131 -33.70 7.54 23.68
C TRP A 131 -32.83 7.01 22.54
N ILE A 132 -33.32 7.08 21.30
CA ILE A 132 -32.56 6.69 20.12
C ILE A 132 -31.30 7.56 20.02
N PHE A 133 -31.42 8.88 20.18
CA PHE A 133 -30.30 9.83 20.17
C PHE A 133 -29.26 9.47 21.23
N PHE A 134 -29.69 9.23 22.47
CA PHE A 134 -28.80 8.92 23.58
C PHE A 134 -28.05 7.59 23.38
N LEU A 135 -28.77 6.51 23.06
CA LEU A 135 -28.18 5.19 22.86
C LEU A 135 -27.24 5.16 21.65
N SER A 136 -27.66 5.75 20.54
CA SER A 136 -26.82 5.86 19.34
C SER A 136 -25.64 6.82 19.54
N GLY A 137 -25.75 7.82 20.42
CA GLY A 137 -24.64 8.68 20.84
C GLY A 137 -23.57 7.90 21.60
N ILE A 138 -23.95 7.14 22.62
CA ILE A 138 -23.03 6.26 23.36
C ILE A 138 -22.37 5.26 22.42
N ALA A 139 -23.17 4.58 21.60
CA ALA A 139 -22.67 3.62 20.62
C ALA A 139 -21.69 4.27 19.63
N SER A 140 -21.99 5.48 19.14
CA SER A 140 -21.11 6.22 18.22
C SER A 140 -19.75 6.55 18.86
N ILE A 141 -19.72 6.94 20.14
CA ILE A 141 -18.46 7.21 20.87
C ILE A 141 -17.64 5.92 21.01
N LEU A 142 -18.26 4.81 21.42
CA LEU A 142 -17.58 3.52 21.57
C LEU A 142 -17.06 2.99 20.23
N LEU A 143 -17.86 3.10 19.18
CA LEU A 143 -17.48 2.72 17.83
C LEU A 143 -16.37 3.61 17.28
N TYR A 144 -16.41 4.92 17.57
CA TYR A 144 -15.33 5.84 17.22
C TYR A 144 -14.01 5.45 17.92
N ALA A 145 -14.05 5.14 19.22
CA ALA A 145 -12.92 4.62 19.97
C ALA A 145 -12.33 3.36 19.30
N LYS A 146 -13.22 2.46 18.87
CA LYS A 146 -12.86 1.25 18.15
C LYS A 146 -12.21 1.56 16.81
N LEU A 147 -12.74 2.52 16.05
CA LEU A 147 -12.13 2.95 14.78
C LEU A 147 -10.72 3.50 14.96
N ILE A 148 -10.47 4.30 16.00
CA ILE A 148 -9.11 4.79 16.29
C ILE A 148 -8.16 3.63 16.62
N MET A 149 -8.60 2.68 17.44
CA MET A 149 -7.83 1.48 17.74
C MET A 149 -7.47 0.69 16.47
N LEU A 150 -8.44 0.48 15.58
CA LEU A 150 -8.27 -0.32 14.36
C LEU A 150 -7.48 0.37 13.26
N LEU A 151 -7.71 1.67 13.07
CA LEU A 151 -7.15 2.42 11.95
C LEU A 151 -5.80 3.04 12.29
N TYR A 152 -5.54 3.32 13.57
CA TYR A 152 -4.26 3.83 14.03
C TYR A 152 -3.39 2.73 14.64
N ASN A 153 -3.84 2.16 15.77
CA ASN A 153 -2.97 1.29 16.57
C ASN A 153 -2.70 -0.03 15.87
N ASP A 154 -3.72 -0.64 15.25
CA ASP A 154 -3.53 -1.87 14.48
C ASP A 154 -2.75 -1.63 13.18
N GLU A 155 -2.99 -0.53 12.48
CA GLU A 155 -2.20 -0.14 11.29
C GLU A 155 -0.71 0.05 11.65
N MET A 156 -0.42 0.71 12.77
CA MET A 156 0.95 0.87 13.27
C MET A 156 1.60 -0.50 13.58
N LYS A 157 0.87 -1.44 14.19
CA LYS A 157 1.39 -2.79 14.44
C LYS A 157 1.68 -3.53 13.13
N ILE A 158 0.80 -3.42 12.13
CA ILE A 158 1.01 -4.01 10.80
C ILE A 158 2.28 -3.44 10.15
N GLN A 159 2.42 -2.12 10.16
CA GLN A 159 3.62 -1.44 9.65
C GLN A 159 4.88 -1.82 10.44
N SER A 160 4.75 -2.08 11.76
CA SER A 160 5.87 -2.54 12.57
C SER A 160 6.35 -3.94 12.22
N LEU A 161 5.42 -4.86 11.91
CA LEU A 161 5.77 -6.20 11.43
C LEU A 161 6.45 -6.12 10.07
N GLU A 162 5.91 -5.32 9.14
CA GLU A 162 6.54 -5.11 7.84
C GLU A 162 7.92 -4.46 7.97
N GLY A 163 8.05 -3.43 8.80
CA GLY A 163 9.31 -2.73 9.05
C GLY A 163 10.42 -3.66 9.52
N LYS A 164 10.09 -4.63 10.39
CA LYS A 164 11.04 -5.68 10.82
C LYS A 164 11.42 -6.63 9.70
N ALA A 165 10.48 -6.99 8.84
CA ALA A 165 10.73 -7.95 7.75
C ALA A 165 11.47 -7.33 6.55
N ARG A 166 11.30 -6.02 6.31
CA ARG A 166 11.81 -5.33 5.10
C ARG A 166 12.74 -4.15 5.39
N ASN A 167 13.12 -3.93 6.65
CA ASN A 167 13.91 -2.77 7.10
C ASN A 167 13.31 -1.41 6.69
N ILE A 168 11.98 -1.31 6.66
CA ILE A 168 11.29 -0.04 6.41
C ILE A 168 11.25 0.76 7.71
N PRO A 169 11.64 2.06 7.69
CA PRO A 169 11.61 2.89 8.89
C PRO A 169 10.18 3.04 9.43
N LEU A 170 10.03 2.89 10.74
CA LEU A 170 8.75 3.07 11.42
C LEU A 170 8.38 4.55 11.44
N LEU A 171 7.27 4.89 10.78
CA LEU A 171 6.74 6.26 10.76
C LEU A 171 6.15 6.67 12.12
N VAL A 172 5.68 5.69 12.90
CA VAL A 172 5.09 5.89 14.23
C VAL A 172 5.61 4.82 15.17
N THR A 173 6.18 5.25 16.30
CA THR A 173 6.86 4.36 17.26
C THR A 173 5.99 3.98 18.45
N LYS A 174 4.91 4.72 18.74
CA LYS A 174 4.06 4.51 19.91
C LYS A 174 2.58 4.49 19.55
N PRO A 175 1.79 3.58 20.16
CA PRO A 175 0.35 3.56 19.99
C PRO A 175 -0.26 4.84 20.57
N LEU A 176 -1.35 5.26 19.96
CA LEU A 176 -2.09 6.43 20.39
C LEU A 176 -3.02 6.07 21.54
N SER A 177 -3.05 6.91 22.57
CA SER A 177 -4.03 6.77 23.66
C SER A 177 -5.44 7.07 23.13
N VAL A 178 -6.28 6.04 23.07
CA VAL A 178 -7.66 6.15 22.58
C VAL A 178 -8.46 7.12 23.45
N ILE A 179 -8.29 7.05 24.78
CA ILE A 179 -8.98 7.93 25.73
C ILE A 179 -8.64 9.40 25.47
N LEU A 180 -7.36 9.70 25.25
CA LEU A 180 -6.92 11.07 24.95
C LEU A 180 -7.54 11.59 23.65
N VAL A 181 -7.65 10.74 22.63
CA VAL A 181 -8.30 11.12 21.36
C VAL A 181 -9.78 11.37 21.55
N LEU A 182 -10.47 10.55 22.34
CA LEU A 182 -11.88 10.76 22.67
C LEU A 182 -12.07 12.09 23.39
N LEU A 183 -11.25 12.35 24.42
CA LEU A 183 -11.31 13.58 25.20
C LEU A 183 -11.09 14.81 24.31
N PHE A 184 -10.02 14.84 23.51
CA PHE A 184 -9.77 15.96 22.59
C PHE A 184 -10.87 16.11 21.54
N THR A 185 -11.40 14.99 21.03
CA THR A 185 -12.53 15.03 20.09
C THR A 185 -13.77 15.65 20.72
N LEU A 186 -14.07 15.34 21.98
CA LEU A 186 -15.20 15.93 22.71
C LEU A 186 -14.97 17.42 23.01
N VAL A 187 -13.80 17.78 23.57
CA VAL A 187 -13.45 19.16 23.94
C VAL A 187 -13.42 20.09 22.72
N THR A 188 -13.04 19.56 21.55
CA THR A 188 -12.98 20.34 20.29
C THR A 188 -14.26 20.22 19.44
N TYR A 189 -15.35 19.71 20.00
CA TYR A 189 -16.62 19.51 19.29
C TYR A 189 -16.45 18.77 17.95
N GLY A 190 -15.56 17.79 17.89
CA GLY A 190 -15.29 16.97 16.70
C GLY A 190 -14.16 17.47 15.79
N LEU A 191 -13.58 18.65 16.02
CA LEU A 191 -12.60 19.23 15.10
C LEU A 191 -11.29 18.43 15.12
N PHE A 192 -10.90 17.94 16.29
CA PHE A 192 -9.77 17.04 16.44
C PHE A 192 -9.98 15.70 15.69
N SER A 193 -11.23 15.23 15.53
CA SER A 193 -11.51 14.03 14.74
C SER A 193 -11.20 14.22 13.25
N TRP A 194 -11.39 15.43 12.71
CA TRP A 194 -10.96 15.77 11.34
C TRP A 194 -9.44 15.75 11.19
N PHE A 195 -8.73 16.34 12.15
CA PHE A 195 -7.26 16.27 12.20
C PHE A 195 -6.76 14.81 12.26
N MET A 196 -7.38 13.98 13.11
CA MET A 196 -7.00 12.57 13.25
C MET A 196 -7.18 11.78 11.95
N ARG A 197 -8.27 12.00 11.21
CA ARG A 197 -8.49 11.40 9.89
C ARG A 197 -7.44 11.82 8.87
N TYR A 198 -7.11 13.11 8.83
CA TYR A 198 -6.05 13.63 7.97
C TYR A 198 -4.69 13.03 8.31
N ARG A 199 -4.36 12.94 9.59
CA ARG A 199 -3.10 12.34 10.07
C ARG A 199 -3.01 10.86 9.69
N LEU A 200 -4.08 10.10 9.90
CA LEU A 200 -4.17 8.69 9.48
C LEU A 200 -3.95 8.53 7.98
N TYR A 201 -4.63 9.33 7.17
CA TYR A 201 -4.47 9.31 5.72
C TYR A 201 -3.03 9.62 5.30
N SER A 202 -2.44 10.65 5.89
CA SER A 202 -1.06 11.07 5.61
C SER A 202 -0.06 9.96 5.93
N PHE A 203 -0.25 9.24 7.04
CA PHE A 203 0.58 8.09 7.39
C PHE A 203 0.44 6.94 6.39
N GLN A 204 -0.80 6.57 6.02
CA GLN A 204 -1.02 5.54 5.00
C GLN A 204 -0.39 5.92 3.65
N LYS A 205 -0.49 7.20 3.26
CA LYS A 205 0.09 7.73 2.02
C LYS A 205 1.62 7.67 2.04
N LEU A 206 2.25 8.10 3.13
CA LEU A 206 3.70 8.12 3.29
C LEU A 206 4.27 6.69 3.32
N HIS A 207 3.62 5.78 4.05
CA HIS A 207 4.01 4.37 4.10
C HIS A 207 4.00 3.74 2.70
N ASN A 208 2.91 3.91 1.96
CA ASN A 208 2.80 3.41 0.59
C ASN A 208 3.78 4.09 -0.39
N PHE A 209 4.21 5.33 -0.12
CA PHE A 209 5.29 5.95 -0.89
C PHE A 209 6.63 5.26 -0.62
N LEU A 210 6.97 5.00 0.65
CA LEU A 210 8.18 4.28 1.05
C LEU A 210 8.20 2.87 0.48
N GLU A 211 7.08 2.14 0.58
CA GLU A 211 6.95 0.79 0.05
C GLU A 211 7.22 0.75 -1.46
N LYS A 212 6.61 1.65 -2.23
CA LYS A 212 6.82 1.73 -3.69
C LYS A 212 8.24 2.14 -4.06
N LYS A 213 8.88 2.97 -3.23
CA LYS A 213 10.28 3.35 -3.43
C LYS A 213 11.19 2.13 -3.23
N LEU A 214 10.96 1.38 -2.15
CA LEU A 214 11.69 0.15 -1.84
C LEU A 214 11.53 -0.90 -2.95
N GLU A 215 10.30 -1.12 -3.44
CA GLU A 215 10.04 -2.07 -4.54
C GLU A 215 10.77 -1.69 -5.83
N ARG A 216 10.85 -0.39 -6.15
CA ARG A 216 11.62 0.09 -7.30
C ARG A 216 13.11 -0.10 -7.12
N GLU A 217 13.64 0.13 -5.92
CA GLU A 217 15.06 -0.05 -5.62
C GLU A 217 15.45 -1.53 -5.69
N SER A 218 14.64 -2.43 -5.13
CA SER A 218 14.88 -3.88 -5.24
C SER A 218 14.81 -4.38 -6.69
N MET A 219 13.89 -3.84 -7.50
CA MET A 219 13.81 -4.22 -8.91
C MET A 219 15.02 -3.72 -9.70
N LYS A 220 15.51 -2.51 -9.41
CA LYS A 220 16.74 -1.98 -10.01
C LYS A 220 17.96 -2.80 -9.64
N SER A 221 18.09 -3.24 -8.39
CA SER A 221 19.25 -4.06 -7.97
C SER A 221 19.27 -5.41 -8.67
N VAL A 222 18.11 -6.06 -8.85
CA VAL A 222 18.01 -7.33 -9.60
C VAL A 222 18.45 -7.14 -11.05
N ILE A 223 17.96 -6.10 -11.73
CA ILE A 223 18.35 -5.81 -13.13
C ILE A 223 19.86 -5.52 -13.25
N ILE A 224 20.45 -4.82 -12.28
CA ILE A 224 21.90 -4.54 -12.27
C ILE A 224 22.70 -5.83 -12.05
N GLN A 225 22.21 -6.73 -11.20
CA GLN A 225 22.88 -7.99 -10.90
C GLN A 225 22.82 -8.96 -12.09
N GLU A 226 21.68 -9.07 -12.76
CA GLU A 226 21.54 -9.84 -14.02
C GLU A 226 22.50 -9.32 -15.09
N ARG A 227 22.58 -7.99 -15.29
CA ARG A 227 23.53 -7.39 -16.23
C ARG A 227 25.00 -7.59 -15.87
N ARG A 228 25.34 -7.78 -14.59
CA ARG A 228 26.72 -8.06 -14.16
C ARG A 228 27.08 -9.52 -14.42
N LEU A 229 26.17 -10.45 -14.11
CA LEU A 229 26.35 -11.86 -14.45
C LEU A 229 26.53 -12.05 -15.95
N ASP A 230 25.70 -11.42 -16.79
CA ASP A 230 25.85 -11.50 -18.25
C ASP A 230 27.21 -10.99 -18.74
N LYS A 231 27.76 -9.95 -18.08
CA LYS A 231 29.09 -9.42 -18.40
C LYS A 231 30.23 -10.31 -17.93
N GLU A 232 30.12 -10.92 -16.74
CA GLU A 232 31.12 -11.87 -16.23
C GLU A 232 31.17 -13.13 -17.09
N VAL A 233 30.01 -13.69 -17.45
CA VAL A 233 29.92 -14.88 -18.33
C VAL A 233 30.46 -14.57 -19.73
N ASN A 234 30.25 -13.36 -20.27
CA ASN A 234 30.87 -12.98 -21.54
C ASN A 234 32.39 -12.88 -21.42
N ARG A 235 32.91 -12.30 -20.33
CA ARG A 235 34.35 -12.14 -20.14
C ARG A 235 35.08 -13.48 -19.99
N GLU A 236 34.53 -14.43 -19.23
CA GLU A 236 35.10 -15.77 -19.13
C GLU A 236 35.12 -16.49 -20.49
N SER A 237 34.07 -16.30 -21.30
CA SER A 237 34.01 -16.85 -22.66
C SER A 237 34.98 -16.18 -23.63
N GLU A 238 35.33 -14.90 -23.44
CA GLU A 238 36.37 -14.19 -24.22
C GLU A 238 37.77 -14.70 -23.87
N GLU A 239 38.09 -14.85 -22.58
CA GLU A 239 39.39 -15.35 -22.10
C GLU A 239 39.63 -16.80 -22.57
N LEU A 240 38.62 -17.67 -22.49
CA LEU A 240 38.67 -19.04 -23.05
C LEU A 240 38.89 -19.04 -24.57
N ALA A 241 38.27 -18.12 -25.32
CA ALA A 241 38.42 -18.03 -26.76
C ALA A 241 39.84 -17.60 -27.17
N GLU A 242 40.47 -16.68 -26.43
CA GLU A 242 41.86 -16.27 -26.66
C GLU A 242 42.86 -17.42 -26.40
N ASP A 243 42.66 -18.18 -25.31
CA ASP A 243 43.51 -19.32 -24.98
C ASP A 243 43.40 -20.44 -26.02
N LEU A 244 42.19 -20.75 -26.46
CA LEU A 244 41.95 -21.73 -27.52
C LEU A 244 42.54 -21.26 -28.85
N LEU A 245 42.40 -19.99 -29.20
CA LEU A 245 43.00 -19.43 -30.41
C LEU A 245 44.52 -19.62 -30.40
N LYS A 246 45.18 -19.36 -29.26
CA LYS A 246 46.63 -19.54 -29.12
C LYS A 246 47.03 -21.00 -29.26
N LYS A 247 46.37 -21.89 -28.51
CA LYS A 247 46.60 -23.35 -28.52
C LYS A 247 46.49 -23.93 -29.94
N TYR A 248 45.42 -23.58 -30.66
CA TYR A 248 45.16 -24.13 -31.99
C TYR A 248 45.95 -23.42 -33.08
N SER A 249 46.31 -22.15 -32.92
CA SER A 249 47.24 -21.49 -33.85
C SER A 249 48.62 -22.15 -33.84
N GLU A 250 49.14 -22.49 -32.64
CA GLU A 250 50.43 -23.19 -32.50
C GLU A 250 50.36 -24.65 -32.98
N SER A 251 49.24 -25.33 -32.73
CA SER A 251 49.07 -26.73 -33.14
C SER A 251 48.91 -26.86 -34.66
N LEU A 252 48.10 -26.02 -35.29
CA LEU A 252 47.84 -26.06 -36.73
C LEU A 252 49.05 -25.61 -37.57
N SER A 253 49.92 -24.74 -37.03
CA SER A 253 51.13 -24.28 -37.71
C SER A 253 52.28 -25.29 -37.71
N ARG A 254 52.28 -26.26 -36.78
CA ARG A 254 53.35 -27.26 -36.64
C ARG A 254 53.06 -28.59 -37.35
N VAL A 255 51.83 -28.78 -37.83
CA VAL A 255 51.39 -30.04 -38.43
C VAL A 255 51.55 -30.02 -39.94
N ASN A 256 52.40 -30.92 -40.45
CA ASN A 256 52.66 -31.09 -41.88
C ASN A 256 51.96 -32.33 -42.47
N GLY A 257 51.39 -33.21 -41.64
CA GLY A 257 50.74 -34.47 -42.04
C GLY A 257 49.21 -34.35 -42.17
N PRO A 258 48.58 -34.99 -43.19
CA PRO A 258 47.15 -34.87 -43.44
C PRO A 258 46.26 -35.58 -42.40
N GLU A 259 46.76 -36.63 -41.74
CA GLU A 259 46.00 -37.34 -40.69
C GLU A 259 46.07 -36.58 -39.34
N ASP A 260 47.27 -36.15 -38.94
CA ASP A 260 47.48 -35.33 -37.73
C ASP A 260 46.67 -34.02 -37.79
N ARG A 261 46.51 -33.43 -38.98
CA ARG A 261 45.71 -32.20 -39.17
C ARG A 261 44.22 -32.44 -38.89
N LYS A 262 43.68 -33.59 -39.30
CA LYS A 262 42.27 -33.94 -39.04
C LYS A 262 42.01 -34.13 -37.56
N GLU A 263 42.97 -34.70 -36.83
CA GLU A 263 42.87 -34.89 -35.39
C GLU A 263 42.85 -33.56 -34.64
N VAL A 264 43.74 -32.62 -35.00
CA VAL A 264 43.75 -31.26 -34.43
C VAL A 264 42.45 -30.52 -34.71
N ILE A 265 41.88 -30.67 -35.92
CA ILE A 265 40.59 -30.06 -36.29
C ILE A 265 39.41 -30.68 -35.51
N ALA A 266 39.43 -31.99 -35.26
CA ALA A 266 38.40 -32.64 -34.46
C ALA A 266 38.46 -32.20 -32.99
N LEU A 267 39.66 -32.03 -32.43
CA LEU A 267 39.85 -31.47 -31.10
C LEU A 267 39.42 -30.00 -31.04
N LEU A 268 39.76 -29.20 -32.04
CA LEU A 268 39.29 -27.81 -32.16
C LEU A 268 37.76 -27.75 -32.16
N PHE A 269 37.09 -28.61 -32.93
CA PHE A 269 35.63 -28.67 -32.95
C PHE A 269 35.04 -28.99 -31.58
N LYS A 270 35.62 -29.97 -30.87
CA LYS A 270 35.20 -30.32 -29.52
C LYS A 270 35.33 -29.13 -28.56
N ASP A 271 36.49 -28.48 -28.55
CA ASP A 271 36.77 -27.36 -27.65
C ASP A 271 35.97 -26.09 -28.02
N LEU A 272 35.59 -25.91 -29.30
CA LEU A 272 34.67 -24.85 -29.74
C LEU A 272 33.24 -25.04 -29.19
N GLY A 273 32.85 -26.28 -28.87
CA GLY A 273 31.54 -26.58 -28.27
C GLY A 273 31.37 -25.99 -26.86
N ASP A 274 32.47 -25.65 -26.19
CA ASP A 274 32.47 -25.03 -24.86
C ASP A 274 32.37 -23.49 -24.92
N LEU A 275 32.39 -22.88 -26.12
CA LEU A 275 32.27 -21.44 -26.32
C LEU A 275 30.86 -21.01 -26.74
N LYS A 276 30.51 -19.74 -26.48
CA LYS A 276 29.33 -19.11 -27.10
C LYS A 276 29.51 -19.03 -28.62
N THR A 277 28.43 -19.25 -29.38
CA THR A 277 28.44 -19.34 -30.85
C THR A 277 29.13 -18.16 -31.54
N ASP A 278 28.92 -16.94 -31.04
CA ASP A 278 29.55 -15.73 -31.62
C ASP A 278 31.08 -15.72 -31.41
N HIS A 279 31.56 -16.22 -30.28
CA HIS A 279 32.99 -16.27 -29.94
C HIS A 279 33.68 -17.42 -30.66
N ALA A 280 33.02 -18.58 -30.76
CA ALA A 280 33.47 -19.71 -31.57
C ALA A 280 33.63 -19.31 -33.04
N ARG A 281 32.68 -18.54 -33.58
CA ARG A 281 32.74 -18.02 -34.96
C ARG A 281 33.88 -17.03 -35.15
N SER A 282 34.06 -16.09 -34.21
CA SER A 282 35.18 -15.14 -34.26
C SER A 282 36.55 -15.83 -34.22
N LEU A 283 36.70 -16.87 -33.40
CA LEU A 283 37.92 -17.68 -33.34
C LEU A 283 38.20 -18.37 -34.67
N LEU A 284 37.19 -18.99 -35.28
CA LEU A 284 37.31 -19.62 -36.61
C LEU A 284 37.67 -18.61 -37.71
N ASP A 285 37.06 -17.42 -37.70
CA ASP A 285 37.37 -16.33 -38.64
C ASP A 285 38.85 -15.90 -38.50
N GLN A 286 39.35 -15.81 -37.26
CA GLN A 286 40.76 -15.47 -37.00
C GLN A 286 41.71 -16.56 -37.48
N LEU A 287 41.39 -17.84 -37.28
CA LEU A 287 42.22 -18.96 -37.80
C LEU A 287 42.21 -19.03 -39.33
N LEU A 288 41.08 -18.72 -39.98
CA LEU A 288 40.98 -18.61 -41.44
C LEU A 288 41.81 -17.43 -41.96
N SER A 289 41.72 -16.26 -41.32
CA SER A 289 42.47 -15.06 -41.72
C SER A 289 44.00 -15.22 -41.61
N LYS A 290 44.46 -16.11 -40.73
CA LYS A 290 45.87 -16.48 -40.58
C LYS A 290 46.30 -17.61 -41.53
N GLU A 291 45.44 -18.02 -42.45
CA GLU A 291 45.64 -19.13 -43.39
C GLU A 291 45.92 -20.48 -42.69
N LEU A 292 45.53 -20.62 -41.42
CA LEU A 292 45.71 -21.85 -40.64
C LEU A 292 44.61 -22.87 -40.89
N LEU A 293 43.43 -22.39 -41.32
CA LEU A 293 42.32 -23.20 -41.81
C LEU A 293 42.11 -22.94 -43.30
N SER A 294 41.78 -23.99 -44.05
CA SER A 294 41.25 -23.82 -45.41
C SER A 294 39.77 -23.39 -45.37
N GLU A 295 39.30 -22.74 -46.43
CA GLU A 295 37.88 -22.37 -46.56
C GLU A 295 36.93 -23.58 -46.39
N ASN A 296 37.37 -24.76 -46.84
CA ASN A 296 36.56 -25.97 -46.76
C ASN A 296 36.47 -26.49 -45.31
N GLU A 297 37.56 -26.43 -44.54
CA GLU A 297 37.59 -26.76 -43.10
C GLU A 297 36.78 -25.75 -42.29
N PHE A 298 36.94 -24.46 -42.56
CA PHE A 298 36.18 -23.38 -41.93
C PHE A 298 34.67 -23.54 -42.16
N ASN A 299 34.24 -23.73 -43.41
CA ASN A 299 32.82 -23.90 -43.75
C ASN A 299 32.22 -25.15 -43.12
N ARG A 300 33.01 -26.22 -42.96
CA ARG A 300 32.58 -27.45 -42.28
C ARG A 300 32.42 -27.23 -40.78
N LEU A 301 33.35 -26.54 -40.13
CA LEU A 301 33.29 -26.22 -38.69
C LEU A 301 32.13 -25.26 -38.38
N ILE A 302 31.91 -24.23 -39.20
CA ILE A 302 30.76 -23.32 -39.02
C ILE A 302 29.43 -24.06 -39.17
N ARG A 303 29.28 -24.96 -40.14
CA ARG A 303 28.04 -25.74 -40.32
C ARG A 303 27.75 -26.66 -39.14
N LEU A 304 28.76 -27.09 -38.40
CA LEU A 304 28.63 -27.98 -37.25
C LEU A 304 28.40 -27.21 -35.94
N LEU A 305 28.57 -25.88 -35.94
CA LEU A 305 28.33 -24.99 -34.78
C LEU A 305 26.89 -24.42 -34.72
N VAL A 306 26.11 -24.58 -35.80
CA VAL A 306 24.69 -24.19 -35.91
C VAL A 306 23.80 -25.37 -35.54
#